data_AF-A0A8B7NV24-F1
#
_entry.id   AF-A0A8B7NV24-F1
#
_cell.length_a   1.000
_cell.length_b   1.000
_cell.length_c   1.000
_cell.angle_alpha   90.00
_cell.angle_beta   90.00
_cell.angle_gamma   90.00
#
_symmetry.space_group_name_H-M   'P 1'
#
loop_
_entity.id
_entity.type
_entity.pdbx_description
1 polymer ?
#
loop_
_entity_poly.entity_id
_entity_poly.type
_entity_poly.pdbx_seq_one_letter_code
_entity_poly.pdbx_strand_id
1 'polypeptide(L)'
;MTQWMSPHFHAYYPAGNSFPSLLGDMLCGALTCLGFTWESSPACTELEVIMLDWLAQLIGLPEHFLATSPGSGGGVILGTASEATLMAMLAAKQRALKDCVGQQEKDKKAPLLVAYASECAENSYID
;
A
#
# COMPACT_ATOMS: atom_id res chain seq x y z
N MET A 1 -23.03 -7.46 17.10
CA MET A 1 -21.92 -6.52 16.85
C MET A 1 -20.85 -6.79 17.88
N THR A 2 -19.62 -7.08 17.48
CA THR A 2 -18.47 -7.19 18.40
C THR A 2 -17.90 -5.79 18.66
N GLN A 3 -17.69 -5.42 19.92
CA GLN A 3 -17.20 -4.09 20.27
C GLN A 3 -15.67 -4.04 20.20
N TRP A 4 -15.12 -3.78 19.01
CA TRP A 4 -13.68 -3.63 18.78
C TRP A 4 -13.01 -2.54 19.62
N MET A 5 -13.77 -1.51 20.02
CA MET A 5 -13.30 -0.38 20.82
C MET A 5 -13.34 -0.63 22.32
N SER A 6 -13.72 -1.84 22.77
CA SER A 6 -13.75 -2.14 24.21
C SER A 6 -12.32 -2.27 24.73
N PRO A 7 -11.98 -1.67 25.88
CA PRO A 7 -10.69 -1.91 26.54
C PRO A 7 -10.43 -3.39 26.88
N HIS A 8 -11.50 -4.20 26.90
CA HIS A 8 -11.47 -5.63 27.19
C HIS A 8 -11.48 -6.50 25.92
N PHE A 9 -11.37 -5.90 24.73
CA PHE A 9 -11.29 -6.62 23.46
C PHE A 9 -9.83 -6.88 23.12
N HIS A 10 -9.38 -8.13 23.31
CA HIS A 10 -8.00 -8.57 23.07
C HIS A 10 -7.90 -9.61 21.96
N ALA A 11 -8.87 -9.65 21.03
CA ALA A 11 -8.82 -10.52 19.86
C ALA A 11 -8.16 -9.80 18.67
N TYR A 12 -7.36 -10.54 17.88
CA TYR A 12 -6.64 -10.04 16.70
C TYR A 12 -5.71 -8.84 17.00
N TYR A 13 -5.50 -7.98 16.00
CA TYR A 13 -4.79 -6.71 16.10
C TYR A 13 -5.77 -5.53 16.23
N PRO A 14 -5.37 -4.44 16.91
CA PRO A 14 -6.25 -3.29 17.10
C PRO A 14 -6.56 -2.62 15.76
N ALA A 15 -7.85 -2.41 15.49
CA ALA A 15 -8.29 -1.54 14.40
C ALA A 15 -8.20 -0.07 14.86
N GLY A 16 -7.48 0.76 14.10
CA GLY A 16 -7.33 2.18 14.43
C GLY A 16 -8.66 2.92 14.33
N ASN A 17 -9.01 3.70 15.35
CA ASN A 17 -10.16 4.60 15.33
C ASN A 17 -9.86 5.81 16.23
N SER A 18 -10.04 7.00 15.67
CA SER A 18 -9.82 8.26 16.38
C SER A 18 -10.81 9.33 15.91
N PHE A 19 -11.11 10.30 16.77
CA PHE A 19 -11.98 11.42 16.41
C PHE A 19 -11.49 12.22 15.19
N PRO A 20 -10.18 12.52 15.04
CA PRO A 20 -9.68 13.17 13.83
C PRO A 20 -9.91 12.35 12.56
N SER A 21 -9.75 11.02 12.64
CA SER A 21 -10.01 10.12 11.50
C SER A 21 -11.47 10.17 11.06
N LEU A 22 -12.42 10.23 12.02
CA LEU A 22 -13.84 10.33 11.71
C LEU A 22 -14.18 11.67 11.03
N LEU A 23 -13.62 12.78 11.51
CA LEU A 23 -13.81 14.08 10.89
C LEU A 23 -13.21 14.14 9.48
N GLY A 24 -12.04 13.53 9.29
CA GLY A 24 -11.40 13.39 7.98
C GLY A 24 -12.26 12.61 6.99
N ASP A 25 -12.84 11.49 7.44
CA ASP A 25 -13.74 10.67 6.61
C ASP A 25 -15.03 11.42 6.24
N MET A 26 -15.63 12.15 7.19
CA MET A 26 -16.79 13.02 6.93
C MET A 26 -16.47 14.10 5.88
N LEU A 27 -15.29 14.73 5.97
CA LEU A 27 -14.84 15.73 5.00
C LEU A 27 -14.56 15.10 3.63
N CYS A 28 -13.91 13.94 3.59
CA CYS A 28 -13.63 13.19 2.36
C CYS A 28 -14.94 12.83 1.64
N GLY A 29 -15.92 12.31 2.38
CA GLY A 29 -17.26 12.03 1.88
C GLY A 29 -17.97 13.29 1.35
N ALA A 30 -17.86 14.42 2.07
CA ALA A 30 -18.45 15.68 1.64
C ALA A 30 -17.82 16.24 0.35
N LEU A 31 -16.52 16.06 0.15
CA LEU A 31 -15.81 16.55 -1.03
C LEU A 31 -16.05 15.68 -2.28
N THR A 32 -16.35 14.39 -2.10
CA THR A 32 -16.62 13.41 -3.19
C THR A 32 -15.61 13.53 -4.35
N CYS A 33 -14.34 13.83 -4.04
CA CYS A 33 -13.29 13.97 -5.03
C CYS A 33 -12.73 12.58 -5.37
N LEU A 34 -12.75 12.22 -6.65
CA LEU A 34 -12.19 10.95 -7.12
C LEU A 34 -10.78 11.19 -7.68
N GLY A 35 -9.75 10.73 -6.97
CA GLY A 35 -8.34 10.91 -7.32
C GLY A 35 -7.79 9.86 -8.30
N PHE A 36 -8.55 9.43 -9.29
CA PHE A 36 -8.08 8.41 -10.25
C PHE A 36 -6.97 8.93 -11.18
N THR A 37 -6.93 10.23 -11.45
CA THR A 37 -5.86 10.89 -12.19
C THR A 37 -5.46 12.17 -11.48
N TRP A 38 -4.24 12.66 -11.74
CA TRP A 38 -3.80 13.94 -11.19
C TRP A 38 -4.71 15.10 -11.63
N GLU A 39 -5.22 15.06 -12.87
CA GLU A 39 -6.13 16.08 -13.39
C GLU A 39 -7.51 16.08 -12.71
N SER A 40 -7.98 14.93 -12.18
CA SER A 40 -9.30 14.85 -11.55
C SER A 40 -9.31 15.43 -10.13
N SER A 41 -8.19 15.32 -9.40
CA SER A 41 -8.02 15.97 -8.11
C SER A 41 -6.54 16.11 -7.73
N PRO A 42 -5.86 17.21 -8.16
CA PRO A 42 -4.44 17.38 -7.91
C PRO A 42 -4.15 17.45 -6.41
N ALA A 43 -4.99 18.16 -5.66
CA ALA A 43 -4.88 18.30 -4.22
C ALA A 43 -4.97 16.95 -3.47
N CYS A 44 -5.81 16.01 -3.92
CA CYS A 44 -5.89 14.68 -3.31
C CYS A 44 -4.58 13.91 -3.49
N THR A 45 -4.02 13.93 -4.70
CA THR A 45 -2.79 13.19 -5.02
C THR A 45 -1.54 13.82 -4.40
N GLU A 46 -1.43 15.15 -4.36
CA GLU A 46 -0.28 15.84 -3.75
C GLU A 46 -0.29 15.72 -2.22
N LEU A 47 -1.47 15.83 -1.60
CA LEU A 47 -1.60 15.69 -0.15
C LEU A 47 -1.17 14.30 0.32
N GLU A 48 -1.56 13.26 -0.41
CA GLU A 48 -1.17 11.88 -0.10
C GLU A 48 0.35 11.71 -0.07
N VAL A 49 1.05 12.22 -1.09
CA VAL A 49 2.52 12.14 -1.18
C VAL A 49 3.19 12.83 0.00
N ILE A 50 2.73 14.04 0.37
CA ILE A 50 3.31 14.79 1.49
C ILE A 50 3.04 14.08 2.83
N MET A 51 1.83 13.57 3.05
CA MET A 51 1.50 12.84 4.27
C MET A 51 2.34 11.57 4.43
N LEU A 52 2.61 10.86 3.34
CA LEU A 52 3.46 9.68 3.36
C LEU A 52 4.93 10.00 3.57
N ASP A 53 5.44 11.11 3.02
CA ASP A 53 6.80 11.58 3.31
C ASP A 53 6.95 11.94 4.79
N TRP A 54 5.95 12.57 5.42
CA TRP A 54 5.95 12.80 6.87
C TRP A 54 5.93 11.51 7.67
N LEU A 55 5.09 10.54 7.27
CA LEU A 55 5.04 9.23 7.91
C LEU A 55 6.38 8.49 7.79
N ALA A 56 7.00 8.50 6.61
CA ALA A 56 8.29 7.89 6.35
C ALA A 56 9.40 8.51 7.20
N GLN A 57 9.40 9.84 7.37
CA GLN A 57 10.32 10.53 8.27
C GLN A 57 10.09 10.16 9.75
N LEU A 58 8.83 10.04 10.19
CA LEU A 58 8.48 9.66 11.56
C LEU A 58 8.96 8.24 11.92
N ILE A 59 8.93 7.30 10.97
CA ILE A 59 9.42 5.93 11.17
C ILE A 59 10.92 5.76 10.87
N GLY A 60 11.62 6.83 10.49
CA GLY A 60 13.05 6.82 10.20
C GLY A 60 13.42 6.06 8.93
N LEU A 61 12.55 6.07 7.91
CA LEU A 61 12.81 5.38 6.65
C LEU A 61 13.93 6.07 5.86
N PRO A 62 14.78 5.31 5.13
CA PRO A 62 15.83 5.89 4.29
C PRO A 62 15.29 6.87 3.23
N GLU A 63 16.10 7.89 2.89
CA GLU A 63 15.69 8.97 1.98
C GLU A 63 15.30 8.49 0.57
N HIS A 64 15.73 7.31 0.12
CA HIS A 64 15.35 6.77 -1.19
C HIS A 64 13.89 6.33 -1.27
N PHE A 65 13.17 6.25 -0.15
CA PHE A 65 11.72 6.02 -0.11
C PHE A 65 10.92 7.32 -0.13
N LEU A 66 11.55 8.47 0.14
CA LEU A 66 10.88 9.77 0.14
C LEU A 66 10.64 10.25 -1.29
N ALA A 67 9.44 10.74 -1.56
CA ALA A 67 9.09 11.31 -2.87
C ALA A 67 9.79 12.66 -3.12
N THR A 68 10.12 13.39 -2.06
CA THR A 68 10.85 14.67 -2.11
C THR A 68 12.36 14.54 -2.34
N SER A 69 12.93 13.33 -2.21
CA SER A 69 14.34 13.05 -2.46
C SER A 69 14.64 12.90 -3.97
N PRO A 70 15.86 13.18 -4.48
CA PRO A 70 16.22 13.03 -5.89
C PRO A 70 16.25 11.57 -6.43
N GLY A 71 15.48 10.66 -5.82
CA GLY A 71 15.31 9.27 -6.25
C GLY A 71 13.99 9.02 -7.00
N SER A 72 13.81 7.78 -7.47
CA SER A 72 12.57 7.29 -8.07
C SER A 72 11.62 6.65 -7.03
N GLY A 73 11.78 7.01 -5.76
CA GLY A 73 10.99 6.49 -4.64
C GLY A 73 9.63 7.16 -4.49
N GLY A 74 8.90 6.75 -3.46
CA GLY A 74 7.61 7.33 -3.09
C GLY A 74 6.74 6.36 -2.28
N GLY A 75 5.65 6.89 -1.74
CA GLY A 75 4.63 6.11 -1.03
C GLY A 75 3.27 6.20 -1.72
N VAL A 76 2.42 5.21 -1.46
CA VAL A 76 0.98 5.22 -1.81
C VAL A 76 0.17 4.61 -0.66
N ILE A 77 -1.03 5.13 -0.41
CA ILE A 77 -2.01 4.60 0.54
C ILE A 77 -2.80 3.50 -0.15
N LEU A 78 -2.78 2.29 0.42
CA LEU A 78 -3.55 1.14 -0.07
C LEU A 78 -4.63 0.75 0.94
N GLY A 79 -5.68 0.10 0.46
CA GLY A 79 -6.83 -0.23 1.31
C GLY A 79 -6.49 -1.27 2.37
N THR A 80 -5.55 -2.17 2.09
CA THR A 80 -5.12 -3.21 3.03
C THR A 80 -3.65 -3.57 2.85
N ALA A 81 -3.05 -4.17 3.90
CA ALA A 81 -1.71 -4.73 3.81
C ALA A 81 -1.61 -5.86 2.77
N SER A 82 -2.65 -6.70 2.65
CA SER A 82 -2.74 -7.77 1.66
C SER A 82 -2.69 -7.26 0.21
N GLU A 83 -3.34 -6.13 -0.06
CA GLU A 83 -3.27 -5.48 -1.37
C GLU A 83 -1.85 -4.95 -1.64
N ALA A 84 -1.19 -4.37 -0.63
CA ALA A 84 0.19 -3.92 -0.73
C ALA A 84 1.16 -5.05 -1.05
N THR A 85 1.03 -6.21 -0.39
CA THR A 85 1.87 -7.37 -0.64
C THR A 85 1.60 -7.97 -2.03
N LEU A 86 0.34 -8.04 -2.46
CA LEU A 86 -0.02 -8.48 -3.80
C LEU A 86 0.58 -7.57 -4.89
N MET A 87 0.46 -6.25 -4.73
CA MET A 87 1.04 -5.27 -5.66
C MET A 87 2.56 -5.38 -5.71
N ALA A 88 3.22 -5.56 -4.57
CA ALA A 88 4.66 -5.77 -4.50
C ALA A 88 5.10 -7.05 -5.24
N MET A 89 4.38 -8.16 -5.03
CA MET A 89 4.64 -9.42 -5.74
C MET A 89 4.39 -9.30 -7.24
N LEU A 90 3.34 -8.59 -7.65
CA LEU A 90 3.04 -8.34 -9.06
C LEU A 90 4.14 -7.50 -9.73
N ALA A 91 4.58 -6.43 -9.07
CA ALA A 91 5.69 -5.60 -9.55
C ALA A 91 7.00 -6.40 -9.63
N ALA A 92 7.29 -7.25 -8.64
CA ALA A 92 8.45 -8.14 -8.65
C ALA A 92 8.39 -9.16 -9.80
N LYS A 93 7.23 -9.78 -10.03
CA LYS A 93 6.99 -10.69 -11.17
C LYS A 93 7.19 -9.97 -12.50
N GLN A 94 6.64 -8.76 -12.67
CA GLN A 94 6.81 -7.97 -13.89
C GLN A 94 8.28 -7.59 -14.11
N ARG A 95 9.01 -7.23 -13.05
CA ARG A 95 10.45 -6.92 -13.12
C ARG A 95 11.27 -8.15 -13.50
N ALA A 96 10.99 -9.33 -12.92
CA ALA A 96 11.68 -10.57 -13.25
C ALA A 96 11.43 -11.02 -14.71
N LEU A 97 10.26 -10.70 -15.26
CA LEU A 97 9.89 -11.02 -16.64
C LEU A 97 10.29 -9.92 -17.65
N LYS A 98 10.89 -8.81 -17.20
CA LYS A 98 11.24 -7.67 -18.05
C LYS A 98 12.24 -8.04 -19.14
N ASP A 99 13.18 -8.93 -18.82
CA ASP A 99 14.25 -9.36 -19.73
C ASP A 99 13.82 -10.46 -20.72
N CYS A 100 12.59 -10.96 -20.62
CA CYS A 100 12.08 -11.99 -21.51
C CYS A 100 11.51 -11.37 -22.79
N VAL A 101 12.03 -11.80 -23.95
CA VAL A 101 11.66 -11.23 -25.25
C VAL A 101 10.47 -12.01 -25.80
N GLY A 102 9.27 -11.55 -25.45
CA GLY A 102 8.01 -12.04 -26.01
C GLY A 102 7.10 -12.73 -25.00
N GLN A 103 5.79 -12.68 -25.27
CA GLN A 103 4.74 -13.18 -24.37
C GLN A 103 4.90 -14.68 -24.08
N GLN A 104 5.28 -15.47 -25.09
CA GLN A 104 5.47 -16.92 -24.93
C GLN A 104 6.63 -17.29 -24.00
N GLU A 105 7.71 -16.51 -23.96
CA GLU A 105 8.80 -16.74 -22.99
C GLU A 105 8.39 -16.35 -21.58
N LYS A 106 7.59 -15.29 -21.45
CA LYS A 106 7.02 -14.87 -20.17
C LYS A 106 6.07 -15.92 -19.62
N ASP A 107 5.21 -16.50 -20.46
CA ASP A 107 4.25 -17.53 -20.05
C ASP A 107 4.94 -18.84 -19.65
N LYS A 108 6.10 -19.17 -20.25
CA LYS A 108 6.93 -20.32 -19.86
C LYS A 108 7.70 -20.07 -18.55
N LYS A 109 8.16 -18.85 -18.31
CA LYS A 109 8.95 -18.48 -17.12
C LYS A 109 8.09 -18.10 -15.91
N ALA A 110 6.88 -17.59 -16.12
CA ALA A 110 5.95 -17.22 -15.06
C ALA A 110 5.68 -18.35 -14.03
N PRO A 111 5.42 -19.61 -14.43
CA PRO A 111 5.20 -20.69 -13.47
C PRO A 111 6.49 -21.19 -12.79
N LEU A 112 7.67 -20.76 -13.26
CA LEU A 112 8.97 -21.11 -12.66
C LEU A 112 9.38 -20.13 -11.55
N LEU A 113 8.66 -19.02 -11.38
CA LEU A 113 8.94 -18.04 -10.34
C LEU A 113 8.47 -18.58 -8.98
N VAL A 114 9.37 -18.54 -8.00
CA VAL A 114 9.11 -18.94 -6.62
C VAL A 114 9.35 -17.74 -5.72
N ALA A 115 8.36 -17.40 -4.91
CA ALA A 115 8.49 -16.43 -3.83
C ALA A 115 8.71 -17.17 -2.50
N TYR A 116 9.42 -16.54 -1.57
CA TYR A 116 9.66 -17.08 -0.24
C TYR A 116 9.02 -16.17 0.81
N ALA A 117 8.37 -16.77 1.79
CA ALA A 117 7.84 -16.10 2.97
C ALA A 117 8.20 -16.91 4.23
N SER A 118 8.13 -16.26 5.39
CA SER A 118 8.32 -16.95 6.68
C SER A 118 7.17 -17.93 6.94
N GLU A 119 7.42 -18.98 7.72
CA GLU A 119 6.37 -19.91 8.18
C GLU A 119 5.31 -19.21 9.06
N CYS A 120 5.70 -18.11 9.73
CA CYS A 120 4.80 -17.28 10.53
C CYS A 120 4.16 -16.13 9.72
N ALA A 121 4.31 -16.12 8.39
CA ALA A 121 3.75 -15.06 7.57
C ALA A 121 2.22 -15.13 7.57
N GLU A 122 1.58 -13.97 7.41
CA GLU A 122 0.13 -13.85 7.36
C GLU A 122 -0.47 -14.64 6.17
N ASN A 123 -1.68 -15.17 6.30
CA ASN A 123 -2.25 -16.00 5.22
C ASN A 123 -2.42 -15.25 3.88
N SER A 124 -2.41 -13.91 3.91
CA SER A 124 -2.47 -13.03 2.75
C SER A 124 -1.33 -13.20 1.73
N TYR A 125 -0.27 -13.95 2.06
CA TYR A 125 0.81 -14.27 1.12
C TYR A 125 0.56 -15.53 0.27
N ILE A 126 -0.41 -16.39 0.63
CA ILE A 126 -0.51 -17.78 0.14
C ILE A 126 -1.69 -18.00 -0.83
N ASP A 127 -2.66 -17.07 -0.88
CA ASP A 127 -3.87 -17.17 -1.71
C ASP A 127 -3.76 -16.46 -3.08
#